data_AF-A0A497Q0Z6-F1
#
_entry.id   AF-A0A497Q0Z6-F1
#
_cell.length_a   1.000
_cell.length_b   1.000
_cell.length_c   1.000
_cell.angle_alpha   90.00
_cell.angle_beta   90.00
_cell.angle_gamma   90.00
#
_symmetry.space_group_name_H-M   'P 1'
#
loop_
_entity.id
_entity.type
_entity.pdbx_description
1 polymer ?
#
loop_
_entity_poly.entity_id
_entity_poly.type
_entity_poly.pdbx_seq_one_letter_code
_entity_poly.pdbx_strand_id
1 'polypeptide(L)'
;MNEYAILVRLLTRGGNPIGASVEDMLDALGLPEDIGRHTLFRRLGELSRELAPLGLEIKHNPVYGVFHVDTIKSPGMPDSGNSLPDRLAATLLIVLTLAYQEGGWVSLERVQEFRRKSLRGIVTDLRELEAGGYAELDQSGKRVRLGPKAIFEVDYERFFSELTRQQS
;
A
#
# COMPACT_ATOMS: atom_id res chain seq x y z
N MET A 1 27.42 5.01 10.32
CA MET A 1 26.36 4.03 9.97
C MET A 1 26.23 4.07 8.45
N ASN A 2 26.20 2.93 7.76
CA ASN A 2 26.10 2.87 6.29
C ASN A 2 24.73 3.42 5.84
N GLU A 3 24.71 4.27 4.82
CA GLU A 3 23.50 4.89 4.25
C GLU A 3 22.51 3.83 3.75
N TYR A 4 23.00 2.73 3.20
CA TYR A 4 22.16 1.59 2.80
C TYR A 4 21.53 0.88 3.99
N ALA A 5 22.22 0.80 5.13
CA ALA A 5 21.65 0.23 6.34
C ALA A 5 20.53 1.11 6.89
N ILE A 6 20.64 2.44 6.74
CA ILE A 6 19.57 3.39 7.08
C ILE A 6 18.36 3.17 6.17
N LEU A 7 18.58 3.10 4.85
CA LEU A 7 17.51 2.88 3.88
C LEU A 7 16.80 1.54 4.11
N VAL A 8 17.53 0.43 4.27
CA VAL A 8 16.92 -0.88 4.55
C VAL A 8 16.09 -0.83 5.82
N ARG A 9 16.59 -0.22 6.91
CA ARG A 9 15.85 -0.06 8.16
C ARG A 9 14.56 0.74 7.96
N LEU A 10 14.58 1.78 7.14
CA LEU A 10 13.41 2.63 6.87
C LEU A 10 12.39 1.91 5.98
N LEU A 11 12.84 1.27 4.91
CA LEU A 11 11.98 0.57 3.95
C LEU A 11 11.37 -0.71 4.53
N THR A 12 11.97 -1.28 5.58
CA THR A 12 11.44 -2.44 6.33
C THR A 12 10.73 -2.04 7.63
N ARG A 13 10.55 -0.73 7.87
CA ARG A 13 9.85 -0.23 9.06
C ARG A 13 8.41 -0.75 9.09
N GLY A 14 8.09 -1.54 10.10
CA GLY A 14 6.73 -1.96 10.39
C GLY A 14 5.88 -0.81 10.96
N GLY A 15 4.56 -0.95 10.88
CA GLY A 15 3.61 0.08 11.28
C GLY A 15 2.55 0.32 10.21
N ASN A 16 1.78 1.39 10.34
CA ASN A 16 0.85 1.82 9.31
C ASN A 16 1.04 3.35 9.08
N PRO A 17 1.74 3.76 8.00
CA PRO A 17 2.13 2.93 6.85
C PRO A 17 3.40 2.08 7.08
N ILE A 18 3.52 0.97 6.34
CA ILE A 18 4.76 0.17 6.25
C ILE A 18 5.74 0.89 5.31
N GLY A 19 6.99 0.97 5.71
CA GLY A 19 8.05 1.64 4.95
C GLY A 19 8.23 3.11 5.30
N ALA A 20 8.74 3.89 4.35
CA ALA A 20 9.12 5.29 4.57
C ALA A 20 8.81 6.19 3.38
N SER A 21 8.43 7.44 3.67
CA SER A 21 8.24 8.48 2.64
C SER A 21 9.58 8.99 2.11
N VAL A 22 9.55 9.75 1.03
CA VAL A 22 10.72 10.47 0.52
C VAL A 22 11.28 11.42 1.57
N GLU A 23 10.41 12.15 2.28
CA GLU A 23 10.77 13.09 3.34
C GLU A 23 11.49 12.37 4.50
N ASP A 24 10.91 11.28 5.00
CA ASP A 24 11.52 10.45 6.06
C ASP A 24 12.93 9.98 5.68
N MET A 25 13.13 9.59 4.42
CA MET A 25 14.42 9.11 3.93
C MET A 25 15.43 10.24 3.74
N LEU A 26 15.00 11.42 3.28
CA LEU A 26 15.88 12.59 3.14
C LEU A 26 16.36 13.07 4.51
N ASP A 27 15.44 13.20 5.47
CA ASP A 27 15.74 13.61 6.84
C ASP A 27 16.74 12.66 7.50
N ALA A 28 16.49 11.35 7.40
CA ALA A 28 17.37 10.34 8.00
C ALA A 28 18.77 10.29 7.38
N LEU A 29 18.90 10.69 6.10
CA LEU A 29 20.18 10.78 5.40
C LEU A 29 20.84 12.15 5.54
N GLY A 30 20.17 13.13 6.17
CA GLY A 30 20.65 14.51 6.25
C GLY A 30 20.76 15.20 4.89
N LEU A 31 19.91 14.82 3.93
CA LEU A 31 19.91 15.36 2.58
C LEU A 31 18.89 16.52 2.46
N PRO A 32 19.25 17.65 1.83
CA PRO A 32 18.32 18.77 1.65
C PRO A 32 17.19 18.40 0.69
N GLU A 33 15.96 18.86 0.95
CA GLU A 33 14.78 18.48 0.15
C GLU A 33 14.87 18.86 -1.33
N ASP A 34 15.45 20.03 -1.62
CA ASP A 34 15.46 20.63 -2.96
C ASP A 34 16.38 19.89 -3.95
N ILE A 35 17.47 19.30 -3.45
CA ILE A 35 18.56 18.72 -4.26
C ILE A 35 18.81 17.24 -3.91
N GLY A 36 18.47 16.85 -2.68
CA GLY A 36 18.69 15.51 -2.12
C GLY A 36 17.87 14.42 -2.78
N ARG A 37 16.71 14.75 -3.37
CA ARG A 37 15.83 13.79 -4.05
C ARG A 37 16.54 12.99 -5.14
N HIS A 38 17.31 13.65 -6.00
CA HIS A 38 18.05 12.95 -7.06
C HIS A 38 19.06 11.95 -6.47
N THR A 39 19.76 12.35 -5.41
CA THR A 39 20.72 11.50 -4.70
C THR A 39 20.03 10.30 -4.05
N LEU A 40 18.89 10.53 -3.38
CA LEU A 40 18.08 9.49 -2.78
C LEU A 40 17.60 8.47 -3.83
N PHE A 41 17.03 8.92 -4.95
CA PHE A 41 16.54 7.99 -5.98
C PHE A 41 17.65 7.20 -6.65
N ARG A 42 18.83 7.79 -6.85
CA ARG A 42 20.01 7.05 -7.32
C ARG A 42 20.38 5.94 -6.34
N ARG A 43 20.43 6.23 -5.04
CA ARG A 43 20.74 5.25 -3.98
C ARG A 43 19.68 4.17 -3.86
N LEU A 44 18.39 4.53 -3.97
CA LEU A 44 17.30 3.55 -4.02
C LEU A 44 17.44 2.62 -5.24
N GLY A 45 17.84 3.15 -6.39
CA GLY A 45 18.12 2.36 -7.59
C GLY A 45 19.32 1.43 -7.42
N GLU A 46 20.38 1.89 -6.75
CA GLU A 46 21.55 1.07 -6.39
C GLU A 46 21.15 -0.05 -5.42
N LEU A 47 20.46 0.29 -4.34
CA LEU A 47 19.96 -0.68 -3.36
C LEU A 47 19.02 -1.71 -3.99
N SER A 48 18.10 -1.28 -4.87
CA SER A 48 17.20 -2.19 -5.58
C SER A 48 17.96 -3.23 -6.40
N ARG A 49 19.05 -2.84 -7.09
CA ARG A 49 19.91 -3.78 -7.82
C ARG A 49 20.66 -4.76 -6.90
N GLU A 50 21.03 -4.33 -5.70
CA GLU A 50 21.65 -5.20 -4.70
C GLU A 50 20.65 -6.17 -4.04
N LEU A 51 19.39 -5.76 -3.92
CA LEU A 51 18.30 -6.56 -3.34
C LEU A 51 17.74 -7.60 -4.34
N ALA A 52 17.74 -7.30 -5.64
CA ALA A 52 17.15 -8.16 -6.65
C ALA A 52 17.69 -9.63 -6.64
N PRO A 53 19.01 -9.90 -6.49
CA PRO A 53 19.53 -11.26 -6.37
C PRO A 53 19.03 -12.03 -5.14
N LEU A 54 18.56 -11.32 -4.11
CA LEU A 54 17.97 -11.91 -2.90
C LEU A 54 16.48 -12.22 -3.06
N GLY A 55 15.91 -11.96 -4.24
CA GLY A 55 14.47 -12.07 -4.47
C GLY A 55 13.67 -10.94 -3.81
N LEU A 56 14.30 -9.78 -3.57
CA LEU A 56 13.67 -8.63 -2.95
C LEU A 56 13.60 -7.44 -3.92
N GLU A 57 12.54 -6.65 -3.80
CA GLU A 57 12.32 -5.45 -4.59
C GLU A 57 11.83 -4.28 -3.73
N ILE A 58 12.06 -3.06 -4.19
CA ILE A 58 11.53 -1.85 -3.54
C ILE A 58 10.29 -1.41 -4.32
N LYS A 59 9.14 -1.37 -3.65
CA LYS A 59 7.85 -0.93 -4.22
C LYS A 59 7.40 0.40 -3.65
N HIS A 60 6.70 1.17 -4.48
CA HIS A 60 6.02 2.38 -4.07
C HIS A 60 4.55 2.08 -3.77
N ASN A 61 4.10 2.46 -2.58
CA ASN A 61 2.67 2.47 -2.22
C ASN A 61 2.13 3.89 -2.41
N PRO A 62 1.35 4.15 -3.48
CA PRO A 62 0.87 5.49 -3.80
C PRO A 62 -0.25 5.97 -2.87
N VAL A 63 -0.89 5.10 -2.09
CA VAL A 63 -1.94 5.50 -1.12
C VAL A 63 -1.33 6.29 0.04
N TYR A 64 -0.14 5.89 0.47
CA TYR A 64 0.55 6.53 1.60
C TYR A 64 1.79 7.32 1.17
N GLY A 65 2.17 7.27 -0.11
CA GLY A 65 3.37 7.95 -0.63
C GLY A 65 4.67 7.39 -0.04
N VAL A 66 4.70 6.09 0.28
CA VAL A 66 5.83 5.42 0.94
C VAL A 66 6.46 4.36 0.05
N PHE A 67 7.75 4.13 0.26
CA PHE A 67 8.50 3.02 -0.32
C PHE A 67 8.68 1.93 0.74
N HIS A 68 8.58 0.67 0.31
CA HIS A 68 8.78 -0.49 1.16
C HIS A 68 9.52 -1.60 0.41
N VAL A 69 10.12 -2.54 1.16
CA VAL A 69 10.69 -3.77 0.57
C VAL A 69 9.61 -4.85 0.51
N ASP A 70 9.54 -5.53 -0.62
CA ASP A 70 8.69 -6.69 -0.86
C ASP A 70 9.50 -7.83 -1.50
N THR A 71 8.91 -9.02 -1.59
CA THR A 71 9.47 -10.16 -2.32
C THR A 71 9.07 -10.10 -3.79
N ILE A 72 10.02 -10.41 -4.68
CA ILE A 72 9.76 -10.58 -6.11
C ILE A 72 8.85 -11.81 -6.26
N LYS A 73 7.59 -11.60 -6.69
CA LYS A 73 6.68 -12.71 -6.97
C LYS A 73 7.19 -13.46 -8.20
N SER A 74 7.69 -14.69 -8.01
CA SER A 74 8.04 -15.54 -9.15
C SER A 74 6.78 -15.87 -9.96
N PRO A 75 6.75 -15.63 -11.28
CA PRO A 75 5.64 -16.07 -12.12
C PRO A 75 5.61 -17.60 -12.10
N GLY A 76 4.67 -18.18 -11.34
CA GLY A 76 4.55 -19.64 -11.19
C GLY A 76 4.38 -20.13 -9.76
N MET A 77 4.50 -19.29 -8.73
CA MET A 77 3.91 -19.64 -7.44
C MET A 77 2.38 -19.55 -7.58
N PRO A 78 1.64 -20.67 -7.41
CA PRO A 78 0.19 -20.60 -7.40
C PRO A 78 -0.22 -19.65 -6.28
N ASP A 79 -1.06 -18.65 -6.63
CA ASP A 79 -1.84 -17.89 -5.64
C ASP A 79 -2.43 -18.94 -4.72
N SER A 80 -1.94 -18.97 -3.48
CA SER A 80 -2.28 -20.02 -2.52
C SER A 80 -3.70 -19.77 -2.03
N GLY A 81 -4.68 -20.05 -2.89
CA GLY A 81 -6.00 -20.51 -2.51
C GLY A 81 -6.95 -19.54 -1.82
N ASN A 82 -6.73 -18.22 -1.82
CA ASN A 82 -7.71 -17.29 -1.26
C ASN A 82 -7.91 -16.07 -2.17
N SER A 83 -8.48 -16.30 -3.36
CA SER A 83 -9.15 -15.21 -4.07
C SER A 83 -10.27 -14.68 -3.17
N LEU A 84 -10.19 -13.40 -2.81
CA LEU A 84 -11.25 -12.72 -2.08
C LEU A 84 -12.56 -12.92 -2.85
N PRO A 85 -13.67 -13.31 -2.18
CA PRO A 85 -14.99 -13.34 -2.81
C PRO A 85 -15.27 -12.00 -3.50
N ASP A 86 -15.88 -12.00 -4.68
CA ASP A 86 -16.14 -10.80 -5.49
C ASP A 86 -16.77 -9.66 -4.69
N ARG A 87 -17.64 -10.01 -3.73
CA ARG A 87 -18.28 -9.02 -2.84
C ARG A 87 -17.25 -8.23 -2.03
N LEU A 88 -16.25 -8.93 -1.47
CA LEU A 88 -15.19 -8.38 -0.61
C LEU A 88 -14.16 -7.67 -1.47
N ALA A 89 -13.79 -8.24 -2.61
CA ALA A 89 -12.88 -7.61 -3.58
C ALA A 89 -13.43 -6.25 -4.02
N ALA A 90 -14.72 -6.15 -4.37
CA ALA A 90 -15.32 -4.89 -4.78
C ALA A 90 -15.47 -3.88 -3.62
N THR A 91 -15.67 -4.33 -2.38
CA THR A 91 -15.66 -3.42 -1.22
C THR A 91 -14.24 -2.93 -0.93
N LEU A 92 -13.24 -3.81 -0.98
CA LEU A 92 -11.82 -3.46 -0.83
C LEU A 92 -11.36 -2.48 -1.91
N LEU A 93 -11.80 -2.68 -3.15
CA LEU A 93 -11.54 -1.79 -4.28
C LEU A 93 -12.03 -0.36 -4.02
N ILE A 94 -13.22 -0.21 -3.42
CA ILE A 94 -13.75 1.11 -3.08
C ILE A 94 -12.95 1.74 -1.95
N VAL A 95 -12.60 0.96 -0.91
CA VAL A 95 -11.74 1.45 0.18
C VAL A 95 -10.38 1.89 -0.38
N LEU A 96 -9.78 1.12 -1.29
CA LEU A 96 -8.53 1.43 -1.98
C LEU A 96 -8.61 2.76 -2.72
N THR A 97 -9.66 2.93 -3.52
CA THR A 97 -9.87 4.12 -4.34
C THR A 97 -10.07 5.36 -3.47
N LEU A 98 -10.90 5.26 -2.44
CA LEU A 98 -11.16 6.36 -1.52
C LEU A 98 -9.95 6.68 -0.65
N ALA A 99 -9.22 5.67 -0.17
CA ALA A 99 -8.02 5.86 0.63
C ALA A 99 -6.92 6.58 -0.19
N TYR A 100 -6.81 6.27 -1.49
CA TYR A 100 -5.93 6.99 -2.41
C TYR A 100 -6.32 8.46 -2.56
N GLN A 101 -7.62 8.76 -2.62
CA GLN A 101 -8.12 10.14 -2.79
C GLN A 101 -8.04 10.95 -1.50
N GLU A 102 -8.28 10.32 -0.34
CA GLU A 102 -8.47 10.99 0.96
C GLU A 102 -7.25 10.86 1.89
N GLY A 103 -6.23 10.08 1.52
CA GLY A 103 -5.00 9.93 2.31
C GLY A 103 -5.14 8.95 3.48
N GLY A 104 -5.77 7.80 3.26
CA GLY A 104 -5.76 6.67 4.20
C GLY A 104 -7.12 6.33 4.83
N TRP A 105 -7.51 7.03 5.90
CA TRP A 105 -8.77 6.73 6.62
C TRP A 105 -9.97 7.30 5.86
N VAL A 106 -10.93 6.41 5.56
CA VAL A 106 -12.14 6.71 4.79
C VAL A 106 -13.38 6.50 5.65
N SER A 107 -14.39 7.37 5.52
CA SER A 107 -15.66 7.21 6.24
C SER A 107 -16.52 6.08 5.65
N LEU A 108 -17.23 5.35 6.51
CA LEU A 108 -18.15 4.29 6.08
C LEU A 108 -19.30 4.85 5.22
N GLU A 109 -19.71 6.09 5.46
CA GLU A 109 -20.73 6.79 4.67
C GLU A 109 -20.27 6.94 3.21
N ARG A 110 -18.99 7.29 3.00
CA ARG A 110 -18.43 7.42 1.65
C ARG A 110 -18.30 6.07 0.95
N VAL A 111 -17.83 5.05 1.69
CA VAL A 111 -17.80 3.66 1.18
C VAL A 111 -19.22 3.22 0.77
N GLN A 112 -20.23 3.60 1.55
CA GLN A 112 -21.63 3.30 1.26
C GLN A 112 -22.15 3.97 -0.01
N GLU A 113 -21.85 5.25 -0.18
CA GLU A 113 -22.23 6.02 -1.36
C GLU A 113 -21.69 5.39 -2.65
N PHE A 114 -20.41 5.01 -2.65
CA PHE A 114 -19.78 4.37 -3.82
C PHE A 114 -20.25 2.92 -4.02
N ARG A 115 -20.40 2.14 -2.95
CA ARG A 115 -20.77 0.72 -3.06
C ARG A 115 -22.24 0.53 -3.44
N ARG A 116 -23.09 1.53 -3.16
CA ARG A 116 -24.56 1.46 -3.33
C ARG A 116 -25.17 0.23 -2.64
N LYS A 117 -24.61 -0.14 -1.48
CA LYS A 117 -25.04 -1.28 -0.64
C LYS A 117 -25.59 -0.75 0.69
N SER A 118 -26.40 -1.54 1.39
CA SER A 118 -26.86 -1.17 2.73
C SER A 118 -25.70 -1.07 3.71
N LEU A 119 -25.79 -0.16 4.68
CA LEU A 119 -24.75 0.02 5.71
C LEU A 119 -24.44 -1.29 6.44
N ARG A 120 -25.45 -2.08 6.80
CA ARG A 120 -25.26 -3.41 7.42
C ARG A 120 -24.43 -4.34 6.54
N GLY A 121 -24.73 -4.38 5.24
CA GLY A 121 -24.00 -5.23 4.30
C GLY A 121 -22.54 -4.79 4.08
N ILE A 122 -22.26 -3.49 4.21
CA ILE A 122 -20.89 -2.96 4.13
C ILE A 122 -20.13 -3.30 5.41
N VAL A 123 -20.73 -3.07 6.57
CA VAL A 123 -20.10 -3.42 7.86
C VAL A 123 -19.74 -4.90 7.91
N THR A 124 -20.59 -5.78 7.41
CA THR A 124 -20.26 -7.22 7.30
C THR A 124 -19.04 -7.45 6.41
N ASP A 125 -19.03 -6.89 5.20
CA ASP A 125 -17.89 -7.04 4.28
C ASP A 125 -16.59 -6.49 4.89
N LEU A 126 -16.65 -5.33 5.55
CA LEU A 126 -15.49 -4.70 6.16
C LEU A 126 -14.94 -5.49 7.35
N ARG A 127 -15.80 -6.12 8.15
CA ARG A 127 -15.35 -7.02 9.23
C ARG A 127 -14.71 -8.29 8.69
N GLU A 128 -15.23 -8.84 7.59
CA GLU A 128 -14.60 -9.99 6.93
C GLU A 128 -13.23 -9.61 6.35
N LEU A 129 -13.13 -8.44 5.72
CA LEU A 129 -11.86 -7.89 5.23
C LEU A 129 -10.87 -7.60 6.35
N GLU A 130 -11.35 -7.09 7.49
CA GLU A 130 -10.54 -6.86 8.69
C GLU A 130 -10.01 -8.17 9.28
N ALA A 131 -10.86 -9.19 9.42
CA ALA A 131 -10.42 -10.52 9.85
C ALA A 131 -9.39 -11.15 8.90
N GLY A 132 -9.45 -10.82 7.61
CA GLY A 132 -8.48 -11.22 6.59
C GLY A 132 -7.21 -10.37 6.54
N GLY A 133 -7.12 -9.27 7.30
CA GLY A 133 -5.98 -8.35 7.31
C GLY A 133 -5.90 -7.38 6.13
N TYR A 134 -6.96 -7.29 5.31
CA TYR A 134 -7.04 -6.40 4.15
C TYR A 134 -7.54 -5.01 4.48
N ALA A 135 -8.26 -4.85 5.59
CA ALA A 135 -8.79 -3.58 6.06
C ALA A 135 -8.56 -3.44 7.58
N GLU A 136 -8.62 -2.21 8.08
CA GLU A 136 -8.63 -1.92 9.51
C GLU A 136 -9.78 -0.95 9.79
N LEU A 137 -10.63 -1.28 10.77
CA LEU A 137 -11.67 -0.38 11.26
C LEU A 137 -11.13 0.46 12.42
N ASP A 138 -11.58 1.71 12.51
CA ASP A 138 -11.26 2.53 13.67
C ASP A 138 -12.04 2.06 14.92
N GLN A 139 -11.64 2.53 16.11
CA GLN A 139 -12.27 2.12 17.37
C GLN A 139 -13.77 2.41 17.42
N SER A 140 -14.24 3.39 16.66
CA SER A 140 -15.66 3.74 16.57
C SER A 140 -16.43 2.90 15.56
N GLY A 141 -15.73 2.15 14.71
CA GLY A 141 -16.29 1.40 13.57
C GLY A 141 -16.88 2.30 12.49
N LYS A 142 -16.53 3.59 12.45
CA LYS A 142 -17.09 4.58 11.50
C LYS A 142 -16.15 4.92 10.36
N ARG A 143 -14.87 4.57 10.51
CA ARG A 143 -13.86 4.74 9.46
C ARG A 143 -13.13 3.44 9.21
N VAL A 144 -12.63 3.31 7.99
CA VAL A 144 -11.87 2.17 7.52
C VAL A 144 -10.62 2.66 6.79
N ARG A 145 -9.52 1.92 6.88
CA ARG A 145 -8.35 2.10 6.02
C ARG A 145 -7.88 0.75 5.48
N LEU A 146 -6.91 0.78 4.59
CA LEU A 146 -6.24 -0.44 4.11
C LEU A 146 -5.44 -1.08 5.23
N GLY A 147 -5.56 -2.40 5.33
CA GLY A 147 -4.77 -3.23 6.23
C GLY A 147 -3.43 -3.64 5.59
N PRO A 148 -2.50 -4.19 6.39
CA PRO A 148 -1.15 -4.52 5.94
C PRO A 148 -1.12 -5.49 4.75
N LYS A 149 -2.04 -6.46 4.71
CA LYS A 149 -2.07 -7.49 3.66
C LYS A 149 -2.39 -6.89 2.29
N ALA A 150 -3.24 -5.86 2.25
CA ALA A 150 -3.57 -5.16 1.01
C ALA A 150 -2.34 -4.51 0.37
N ILE A 151 -1.36 -4.08 1.17
CA ILE A 151 -0.13 -3.42 0.67
C ILE A 151 0.70 -4.38 -0.20
N PHE A 152 0.81 -5.64 0.20
CA PHE A 152 1.65 -6.64 -0.47
C PHE A 152 0.91 -7.44 -1.55
N GLU A 153 -0.41 -7.59 -1.42
CA GLU A 153 -1.20 -8.40 -2.34
C GLU A 153 -1.79 -7.60 -3.49
N VAL A 154 -2.06 -6.30 -3.31
CA VAL A 154 -2.61 -5.45 -4.37
C VAL A 154 -1.49 -4.90 -5.24
N ASP A 155 -1.57 -5.15 -6.54
CA ASP A 155 -0.74 -4.49 -7.54
C ASP A 155 -1.33 -3.11 -7.88
N TYR A 156 -0.87 -2.09 -7.15
CA TYR A 156 -1.35 -0.71 -7.31
C TYR A 156 -1.03 -0.13 -8.69
N GLU A 157 0.14 -0.44 -9.26
CA GLU A 157 0.53 0.09 -10.58
C GLU A 157 -0.39 -0.46 -11.67
N ARG A 158 -0.61 -1.78 -11.67
CA ARG A 158 -1.57 -2.40 -12.57
C ARG A 158 -2.97 -1.84 -12.36
N PHE A 159 -3.40 -1.72 -11.11
CA PHE A 159 -4.71 -1.18 -10.76
C PHE A 159 -4.95 0.24 -11.32
N PHE A 160 -4.05 1.18 -11.05
CA PHE A 160 -4.21 2.57 -11.48
C PHE A 160 -4.00 2.74 -13.00
N SER A 161 -3.14 1.93 -13.62
CA SER A 161 -2.98 1.94 -15.08
C SER A 161 -4.25 1.46 -15.80
N GLU A 162 -4.94 0.45 -15.25
CA GLU A 162 -6.23 -0.04 -15.78
C GLU A 162 -7.35 1.00 -15.59
N LEU A 163 -7.42 1.68 -14.44
CA LEU A 163 -8.36 2.78 -14.22
C LEU A 163 -8.19 3.93 -15.23
N THR A 164 -6.94 4.32 -15.49
CA THR A 164 -6.65 5.43 -16.42
C THR A 164 -7.04 5.08 -17.85
N ARG A 165 -6.88 3.81 -18.24
CA ARG A 165 -7.31 3.30 -19.57
C ARG A 165 -8.82 3.30 -19.77
N GLN A 166 -9.62 3.15 -18.71
CA GLN A 166 -11.09 3.16 -18.83
C GLN A 166 -11.70 4.56 -18.90
N GLN A 167 -10.91 5.61 -18.67
CA GLN A 167 -11.34 7.02 -18.75
C GLN A 167 -10.91 7.71 -20.06
N SER A 168 -10.24 7.00 -20.97
CA SER A 168 -9.82 7.48 -22.31
C SER A 168 -10.64 6.81 -23.40
#